data_AF-A0A0J6SI98-F1
#
_entry.id   AF-A0A0J6SI98-F1
#
_cell.length_a   1.000
_cell.length_b   1.000
_cell.length_c   1.000
_cell.angle_alpha   90.00
_cell.angle_beta   90.00
_cell.angle_gamma   90.00
#
_symmetry.space_group_name_H-M   'P 1'
#
loop_
_entity.id
_entity.type
_entity.pdbx_description
1 polymer ?
#
loop_
_entity_poly.entity_id
_entity_poly.type
_entity_poly.pdbx_seq_one_letter_code
_entity_poly.pdbx_strand_id
1 'polypeptide(L)'
;MTYPYLWRWQSEKGRLHAPKDRPTCLAITIPDPRQGLTHLVLLAISGTAPTEGQTALEIPVLELRRAGLSTLKRGWITVSEYNYDVAERSFHFDPNQTARGSFGPGFMNQIRAAIRPLFTTAQGRIDRTL
;
A
#
# COMPACT_ATOMS: atom_id res chain seq x y z
N MET A 1 -5.14 1.28 -7.12
CA MET A 1 -6.54 0.95 -6.74
C MET A 1 -6.96 1.81 -5.56
N THR A 2 -8.20 1.71 -5.08
CA THR A 2 -8.62 2.31 -3.81
C THR A 2 -8.67 1.26 -2.71
N TYR A 3 -8.29 1.66 -1.50
CA TYR A 3 -8.31 0.82 -0.31
C TYR A 3 -8.45 1.69 0.95
N PRO A 4 -9.21 1.26 1.99
CA PRO A 4 -9.35 1.98 3.25
C PRO A 4 -8.08 1.83 4.10
N TYR A 5 -7.02 2.52 3.68
CA TYR A 5 -5.71 2.41 4.30
C TYR A 5 -5.68 3.05 5.70
N LEU A 6 -5.45 2.22 6.71
CA LEU A 6 -5.21 2.62 8.10
C LEU A 6 -3.73 2.95 8.33
N TRP A 7 -3.44 4.15 8.83
CA TRP A 7 -2.07 4.54 9.20
C TRP A 7 -1.66 3.94 10.56
N ARG A 8 -0.36 3.68 10.79
CA ARG A 8 0.15 3.16 12.06
C ARG A 8 -0.35 3.96 13.26
N TRP A 9 -0.20 5.28 13.25
CA TRP A 9 -0.64 6.14 14.36
C TRP A 9 -2.15 6.05 14.63
N GLN A 10 -2.96 5.69 13.63
CA GLN A 10 -4.40 5.46 13.81
C GLN A 10 -4.64 4.10 14.47
N SER A 11 -3.92 3.06 14.02
CA SER A 11 -3.93 1.73 14.63
C SER A 11 -3.50 1.77 16.09
N GLU A 12 -2.42 2.50 16.41
CA GLU A 12 -1.91 2.69 17.77
C GLU A 12 -2.93 3.40 18.69
N LYS A 13 -3.84 4.19 18.11
CA LYS A 13 -4.97 4.80 18.84
C LYS A 13 -6.20 3.89 18.94
N GLY A 14 -6.06 2.61 18.59
CA GLY A 14 -7.14 1.61 18.65
C GLY A 14 -8.18 1.74 17.55
N ARG A 15 -7.92 2.49 16.46
CA ARG A 15 -8.87 2.61 15.36
C ARG A 15 -8.83 1.36 14.48
N LEU A 16 -10.00 0.78 14.23
CA LEU A 16 -10.17 -0.36 13.33
C LEU A 16 -10.54 0.03 11.90
N HIS A 17 -11.18 1.19 11.72
CA HIS A 17 -11.62 1.66 10.41
C HIS A 17 -10.81 2.88 9.97
N ALA A 18 -10.37 2.86 8.71
CA ALA A 18 -9.80 4.03 8.07
C ALA A 18 -10.92 5.05 7.78
N PRO A 19 -10.67 6.36 7.92
CA PRO A 19 -11.70 7.37 7.75
C PRO A 19 -12.11 7.60 6.28
N LYS A 20 -11.34 7.08 5.32
CA LYS A 20 -11.61 7.20 3.87
C LYS A 20 -10.77 6.23 3.05
N ASP A 21 -11.23 5.95 1.84
CA ASP A 21 -10.46 5.26 0.82
C ASP A 21 -9.32 6.12 0.27
N ARG A 22 -8.22 5.45 -0.05
CA ARG A 22 -7.01 6.09 -0.57
C ARG A 22 -6.50 5.38 -1.81
N PRO A 23 -5.91 6.12 -2.75
CA PRO A 23 -5.06 5.53 -3.76
C PRO A 23 -3.99 4.67 -3.09
N THR A 24 -3.96 3.39 -3.45
CA THR A 24 -3.10 2.38 -2.82
C THR A 24 -2.44 1.53 -3.90
N CYS A 25 -1.16 1.23 -3.69
CA CYS A 25 -0.37 0.32 -4.49
C CYS A 25 -0.43 -1.08 -3.85
N LEU A 26 -0.79 -2.10 -4.64
CA LEU A 26 -0.56 -3.49 -4.28
C LEU A 26 0.90 -3.83 -4.61
N ALA A 27 1.77 -3.81 -3.60
CA ALA A 27 3.20 -3.92 -3.81
C ALA A 27 3.66 -5.38 -3.99
N ILE A 28 3.06 -6.28 -3.22
CA ILE A 28 3.39 -7.71 -3.20
C ILE A 28 2.09 -8.50 -3.01
N THR A 29 1.95 -9.58 -3.78
CA THR A 29 0.99 -10.66 -3.55
C THR A 29 1.77 -11.93 -3.22
N ILE A 30 1.38 -12.63 -2.16
CA ILE A 30 2.02 -13.88 -1.73
C ILE A 30 0.94 -14.95 -1.68
N PRO A 31 0.86 -15.85 -2.67
CA PRO A 31 -0.09 -16.95 -2.63
C PRO A 31 0.34 -18.00 -1.59
N ASP A 32 -0.60 -18.50 -0.81
CA ASP A 32 -0.51 -19.69 0.04
C ASP A 32 -1.47 -20.76 -0.50
N PRO A 33 -1.01 -21.64 -1.42
CA PRO A 33 -1.83 -22.70 -1.99
C PRO A 33 -2.32 -23.72 -0.98
N ARG A 34 -1.66 -23.87 0.18
CA ARG A 34 -2.05 -24.86 1.20
C ARG A 34 -3.31 -24.42 1.94
N GLN A 35 -3.42 -23.12 2.19
CA GLN A 35 -4.58 -22.53 2.86
C GLN A 35 -5.61 -21.97 1.89
N GLY A 36 -5.27 -21.88 0.59
CA GLY A 36 -6.10 -21.22 -0.41
C GLY A 36 -6.23 -19.72 -0.15
N LEU A 37 -5.16 -19.09 0.34
CA LEU A 37 -5.14 -17.67 0.71
C LEU A 37 -4.15 -16.89 -0.14
N THR A 38 -4.40 -15.60 -0.31
CA THR A 38 -3.52 -14.65 -0.99
C THR A 38 -3.24 -13.49 -0.06
N HIS A 39 -2.00 -13.41 0.43
CA HIS A 39 -1.56 -12.34 1.31
C HIS A 39 -1.19 -11.10 0.49
N LEU A 40 -1.63 -9.94 0.95
CA LEU A 40 -1.49 -8.67 0.26
C LEU A 40 -0.61 -7.73 1.08
N VAL A 41 0.34 -7.08 0.42
CA VAL A 41 1.11 -5.96 0.97
C VAL A 41 0.71 -4.69 0.23
N LEU A 42 0.13 -3.76 0.98
CA LEU A 42 -0.51 -2.57 0.47
C LEU A 42 0.23 -1.33 0.96
N LEU A 43 0.47 -0.37 0.07
CA LEU A 43 1.18 0.88 0.37
C LEU A 43 0.34 2.09 -0.04
N ALA A 44 0.17 3.04 0.87
CA ALA A 44 -0.58 4.25 0.63
C ALA A 44 0.15 5.20 -0.34
N ILE A 45 -0.62 5.80 -1.25
CA ILE A 45 -0.17 6.88 -2.11
C ILE A 45 -0.83 8.20 -1.66
N SER A 46 -0.02 9.24 -1.53
CA SER A 46 -0.43 10.58 -1.10
C SER A 46 -0.02 11.64 -2.12
N GLY A 47 -0.86 12.65 -2.32
CA GLY A 47 -0.50 13.89 -3.04
C GLY A 47 0.17 14.95 -2.15
N THR A 48 0.37 14.63 -0.87
CA THR A 48 1.05 15.47 0.12
C THR A 48 2.38 14.82 0.48
N ALA A 49 3.41 15.65 0.65
CA ALA A 49 4.75 15.22 1.06
C ALA A 49 4.71 14.44 2.39
N PRO A 50 5.65 13.51 2.61
CA PRO A 50 5.74 12.76 3.86
C PRO A 50 5.95 13.69 5.05
N THR A 51 5.36 13.32 6.18
CA THR A 51 5.57 14.00 7.47
C THR A 51 6.82 13.49 8.17
N GLU A 52 7.24 14.15 9.25
CA GLU A 52 8.37 13.70 10.07
C GLU A 52 8.13 12.27 10.58
N GLY A 53 9.13 11.41 10.44
CA GLY A 53 9.04 9.98 10.78
C GLY A 53 8.43 9.08 9.70
N GLN A 54 7.90 9.62 8.60
CA GLN A 54 7.48 8.84 7.44
C GLN A 54 8.60 8.76 6.40
N THR A 55 8.95 7.55 5.98
CA THR A 55 9.79 7.33 4.80
C THR A 55 8.87 7.10 3.61
N ALA A 56 9.08 7.86 2.53
CA ALA A 56 8.32 7.73 1.30
C ALA A 56 9.22 7.90 0.08
N LEU A 57 8.85 7.27 -1.03
CA LEU A 57 9.44 7.51 -2.33
C LEU A 57 8.58 8.51 -3.09
N GLU A 58 9.19 9.57 -3.65
CA GLU A 58 8.50 10.42 -4.60
C GLU A 58 8.25 9.64 -5.90
N ILE A 59 7.02 9.73 -6.42
CA ILE A 59 6.58 9.01 -7.60
C ILE A 59 6.96 9.85 -8.83
N PRO A 60 7.77 9.32 -9.77
CA PRO A 60 8.08 10.01 -11.01
C PRO A 60 6.82 10.40 -11.79
N VAL A 61 6.84 11.53 -12.49
CA VAL A 61 5.67 12.03 -13.25
C VAL A 61 5.14 11.00 -14.26
N LEU A 62 6.04 10.27 -14.92
CA LEU A 62 5.66 9.19 -15.84
C LEU A 62 4.90 8.06 -15.10
N GLU A 63 5.34 7.71 -13.90
CA GLU A 63 4.73 6.68 -13.07
C GLU A 63 3.37 7.12 -12.51
N LEU A 64 3.20 8.41 -12.18
CA LEU A 64 1.89 8.97 -11.86
C LEU A 64 0.91 8.80 -13.02
N ARG A 65 1.35 9.04 -14.26
CA ARG A 65 0.51 8.83 -15.46
C ARG A 65 0.15 7.36 -15.64
N ARG A 66 1.13 6.44 -15.56
CA ARG A 66 0.91 4.99 -15.71
C ARG A 66 -0.02 4.42 -14.64
N ALA A 67 0.06 4.92 -13.42
CA ALA A 67 -0.85 4.56 -12.33
C ALA A 67 -2.24 5.21 -12.41
N GLY A 68 -2.51 6.01 -13.46
CA GLY A 68 -3.76 6.74 -13.63
C GLY A 68 -3.94 7.91 -12.65
N LEU A 69 -2.88 8.36 -11.99
CA LEU A 69 -2.84 9.43 -10.99
C LEU A 69 -2.38 10.78 -11.59
N SER A 70 -2.63 11.02 -12.87
CA SER A 70 -2.19 12.21 -13.60
C SER A 70 -2.71 13.54 -13.05
N THR A 71 -3.78 13.52 -12.24
CA THR A 71 -4.30 14.71 -11.56
C THR A 71 -3.40 15.20 -10.41
N LEU A 72 -2.52 14.34 -9.89
CA LEU A 72 -1.52 14.72 -8.89
C LEU A 72 -0.36 15.46 -9.57
N LYS A 73 -0.08 16.69 -9.13
CA LYS A 73 1.12 17.43 -9.56
C LYS A 73 2.41 16.76 -9.05
N ARG A 74 2.34 16.21 -7.84
CA ARG A 74 3.38 15.41 -7.17
C ARG A 74 2.70 14.33 -6.35
N GLY A 75 3.35 13.19 -6.17
CA GLY A 75 2.83 12.10 -5.36
C GLY A 75 3.94 11.31 -4.69
N TRP A 76 3.61 10.69 -3.56
CA TRP A 76 4.52 9.91 -2.75
C TRP A 76 3.89 8.58 -2.39
N ILE A 77 4.68 7.52 -2.41
CA ILE A 77 4.30 6.21 -1.87
C ILE A 77 5.01 5.99 -0.54
N THR A 78 4.23 5.74 0.52
CA THR A 78 4.80 5.51 1.86
C THR A 78 5.44 4.13 1.91
N VAL A 79 6.67 4.04 2.41
CA VAL A 79 7.48 2.80 2.49
C VAL A 79 8.04 2.54 3.89
N SER A 80 7.67 3.33 4.89
CA SER A 80 7.97 3.09 6.32
C SER A 80 6.95 2.19 7.03
N GLU A 81 5.81 1.93 6.40
CA GLU A 81 4.72 1.12 6.92
C GLU A 81 3.92 0.50 5.77
N TYR A 82 3.18 -0.57 6.06
CA TYR A 82 2.33 -1.25 5.08
C TYR A 82 1.12 -1.87 5.75
N ASN A 83 0.01 -1.88 5.03
CA ASN A 83 -1.14 -2.68 5.42
C ASN A 83 -0.95 -4.10 4.91
N TYR A 84 -1.21 -5.05 5.79
CA TYR A 84 -1.25 -6.47 5.48
C TYR A 84 -2.69 -6.94 5.50
N ASP A 85 -3.10 -7.60 4.43
CA ASP A 85 -4.47 -8.11 4.26
C ASP A 85 -4.45 -9.51 3.62
N VAL A 86 -5.58 -10.21 3.65
CA VAL A 86 -5.76 -11.52 3.03
C VAL A 86 -6.97 -11.43 2.11
N ALA A 87 -6.76 -11.57 0.81
CA ALA A 87 -7.76 -11.26 -0.21
C ALA A 87 -9.09 -11.99 0.00
N GLU A 88 -9.05 -13.27 0.35
CA GLU A 88 -10.21 -14.15 0.50
C GLU A 88 -10.96 -13.93 1.83
N ARG A 89 -10.37 -13.19 2.78
CA ARG A 89 -10.95 -12.91 4.10
C ARG A 89 -11.24 -11.43 4.32
N SER A 90 -10.82 -10.58 3.41
CA SER A 90 -10.84 -9.13 3.62
C SER A 90 -12.25 -8.57 3.51
N PHE A 91 -12.64 -7.74 4.49
CA PHE A 91 -13.79 -6.85 4.40
C PHE A 91 -13.44 -5.50 3.74
N HIS A 92 -12.19 -5.31 3.32
CA HIS A 92 -11.63 -4.04 2.85
C HIS A 92 -11.16 -4.09 1.40
N PHE A 93 -10.74 -5.27 0.95
CA PHE A 93 -10.23 -5.53 -0.39
C PHE A 93 -11.28 -6.26 -1.21
N ASP A 94 -11.74 -5.63 -2.29
CA ASP A 94 -12.54 -6.29 -3.30
C ASP A 94 -11.61 -6.92 -4.36
N PRO A 95 -11.57 -8.26 -4.49
CA PRO A 95 -10.74 -8.93 -5.48
C PRO A 95 -11.17 -8.65 -6.93
N ASN A 96 -12.41 -8.21 -7.15
CA ASN A 96 -12.92 -7.84 -8.47
C ASN A 96 -12.66 -6.38 -8.82
N GLN A 97 -12.07 -5.60 -7.91
CA GLN A 97 -11.74 -4.20 -8.17
C GLN A 97 -10.68 -4.09 -9.27
N THR A 98 -11.02 -3.38 -10.34
CA THR A 98 -10.07 -3.06 -11.40
C THR A 98 -9.00 -2.09 -10.91
N ALA A 99 -7.73 -2.45 -11.12
CA ALA A 99 -6.64 -1.53 -10.87
C ALA A 99 -6.74 -0.32 -11.82
N ARG A 100 -6.75 0.89 -11.23
CA ARG A 100 -6.74 2.17 -11.98
C ARG A 100 -5.58 2.30 -12.98
N GLY A 101 -4.49 1.59 -12.73
CA GLY A 101 -3.27 1.58 -13.51
C GLY A 101 -2.18 0.82 -12.76
N SER A 102 -0.97 0.80 -13.31
CA SER A 102 0.16 0.09 -12.72
C SER A 102 1.43 0.95 -12.82
N PHE A 103 2.35 0.74 -11.88
CA PHE A 103 3.69 1.28 -12.02
C PHE A 103 4.54 0.39 -12.92
N GLY A 104 5.52 1.00 -13.59
CA GLY A 104 6.52 0.29 -14.36
C GLY A 104 7.37 -0.64 -13.49
N PRO A 105 7.95 -1.70 -14.09
CA PRO A 105 8.72 -2.70 -13.35
C PRO A 105 9.93 -2.11 -12.59
N GLY A 106 10.60 -1.09 -13.17
CA GLY A 106 11.71 -0.41 -12.52
C GLY A 106 11.32 0.29 -11.22
N PHE A 107 10.22 1.05 -11.23
CA PHE A 107 9.73 1.72 -10.03
C PHE A 107 9.15 0.72 -9.01
N MET A 108 8.47 -0.33 -9.47
CA MET A 108 8.03 -1.43 -8.60
C MET A 108 9.21 -2.14 -7.90
N ASN A 109 10.34 -2.31 -8.58
CA ASN A 109 11.55 -2.87 -7.97
C ASN A 109 12.11 -1.93 -6.89
N GLN A 110 12.12 -0.62 -7.13
CA GLN A 110 12.53 0.36 -6.11
C GLN A 110 11.62 0.32 -4.89
N ILE A 111 10.30 0.28 -5.08
CA ILE A 111 9.32 0.15 -4.00
C ILE A 111 9.60 -1.11 -3.18
N ARG A 112 9.70 -2.28 -3.84
CA ARG A 112 9.97 -3.56 -3.15
C ARG A 112 11.29 -3.56 -2.40
N ALA A 113 12.33 -2.96 -2.97
CA ALA A 113 13.61 -2.82 -2.30
C ALA A 113 13.52 -1.95 -1.04
N ALA A 114 12.73 -0.86 -1.10
CA ALA A 114 12.55 0.06 0.02
C ALA A 114 11.77 -0.55 1.19
N ILE A 115 10.76 -1.39 0.92
CA ILE A 115 9.98 -2.04 1.99
C ILE A 115 10.60 -3.34 2.52
N ARG A 116 11.61 -3.89 1.84
CA ARG A 116 12.27 -5.14 2.24
C ARG A 116 12.72 -5.16 3.71
N PRO A 117 13.34 -4.10 4.28
CA PRO A 117 13.79 -4.09 5.67
C PRO A 117 12.65 -4.21 6.70
N LEU A 118 11.41 -3.84 6.32
CA LEU A 118 10.25 -3.93 7.22
C LEU A 118 9.91 -5.38 7.52
N PHE A 119 10.03 -6.28 6.53
CA PHE A 119 9.80 -7.71 6.73
C PHE A 119 10.87 -8.36 7.58
N THR A 120 12.13 -7.96 7.42
CA THR A 120 13.23 -8.55 8.20
C THR A 120 13.21 -8.13 9.67
N THR A 121 12.71 -6.92 9.95
CA THR A 121 12.63 -6.39 11.32
C THR A 121 11.27 -6.66 11.98
N ALA A 122 10.31 -7.25 11.25
CA ALA A 122 8.92 -7.40 11.65
C ALA A 122 8.27 -6.08 12.11
N GLN A 123 8.70 -4.95 11.52
CA GLN A 123 8.15 -3.62 11.78
C GLN A 123 7.30 -3.17 10.59
N GLY A 124 6.56 -2.07 10.72
CA GLY A 124 5.84 -1.51 9.57
C GLY A 124 4.46 -2.12 9.32
N ARG A 125 4.23 -3.36 9.75
CA ARG A 125 2.99 -4.08 9.49
C ARG A 125 1.81 -3.53 10.28
N ILE A 126 0.73 -3.23 9.57
CA ILE A 126 -0.60 -2.99 10.15
C ILE A 126 -1.54 -4.10 9.64
N ASP A 127 -2.01 -4.94 10.56
CA ASP A 127 -2.92 -6.03 10.21
C ASP A 127 -4.33 -5.52 9.90
N ARG A 128 -4.87 -5.96 8.77
CA ARG A 128 -6.22 -5.65 8.26
C ARG A 128 -7.07 -6.91 8.05
N THR A 129 -6.69 -8.02 8.68
CA THR A 129 -7.32 -9.33 8.51
C THR A 129 -8.49 -9.59 9.46
N LEU A 130 -8.96 -8.57 10.18
CA LEU A 130 -10.05 -8.64 11.14
C LEU A 130 -11.33 -8.03 10.56
#